data_AF-A0A7S1Q1G3-F1
#
_entry.id   AF-A0A7S1Q1G3-F1
#
_cell.length_a   1.000
_cell.length_b   1.000
_cell.length_c   1.000
_cell.angle_alpha   90.00
_cell.angle_beta   90.00
_cell.angle_gamma   90.00
#
_symmetry.space_group_name_H-M   'P 1'
#
loop_
_entity.id
_entity.type
_entity.pdbx_description
1 polymer ?
#
loop_
_entity_poly.entity_id
_entity_poly.type
_entity_poly.pdbx_seq_one_letter_code
_entity_poly.pdbx_strand_id
1 'polypeptide(L)'
;NSFCTLLEPSSPMGKKNKSKNKGNKSTTPGASSNPAATPEAADATVEEQEQEELVNDSVASAPAAATEQEEQQPAETEQEAEPAATEEAATEDAAAVEAEVEAARAAAAEEAAAMAAAEEARKAEEEAEAQRKADEEAEAQKKQAEEAEAKRKAEEEEAEAEAQRKAEAEAEAQRKADEEAAAKEEEEKAAAEQKAKEEAAAAAAAAEAQRKADEEAEAKRKAEADAAAKKEADEKAAAAEAKKKKQQADAEPDETPRRDESESQRRQRQQQEDEAERQRAVERQQKRRQSEAQSQSQSRSQSQTQSQQAPPPQQQQQ
;
A
#
# COMPACT_ATOMS: atom_id res chain seq x y z
N ASN A 1 64.25 12.23 -10.02
CA ASN A 1 64.81 12.82 -11.26
C ASN A 1 64.09 12.31 -12.49
N SER A 2 62.96 12.95 -12.82
CA SER A 2 62.65 13.44 -14.17
C SER A 2 61.44 14.34 -14.01
N PHE A 3 61.79 15.62 -13.88
CA PHE A 3 60.94 16.79 -13.80
C PHE A 3 60.52 17.12 -15.24
N CYS A 4 59.23 17.24 -15.53
CA CYS A 4 58.72 18.10 -16.61
C CYS A 4 57.25 18.45 -16.31
N THR A 5 57.11 19.44 -15.45
CA THR A 5 55.97 20.34 -15.35
C THR A 5 55.87 21.20 -16.61
N LEU A 6 54.69 21.26 -17.22
CA LEU A 6 54.22 22.42 -18.00
C LEU A 6 52.71 22.64 -17.73
N LEU A 7 52.48 23.37 -16.63
CA LEU A 7 51.59 24.54 -16.54
C LEU A 7 51.56 25.31 -17.90
N GLU A 8 50.49 25.89 -18.45
CA GLU A 8 49.24 26.47 -17.91
C GLU A 8 48.41 27.03 -19.13
N PRO A 9 47.47 28.00 -19.01
CA PRO A 9 46.01 27.86 -19.04
C PRO A 9 45.29 28.50 -20.26
N SER A 10 43.99 28.22 -20.45
CA SER A 10 43.06 29.25 -20.99
C SER A 10 41.59 28.86 -20.84
N SER A 11 40.87 29.63 -20.02
CA SER A 11 39.41 29.64 -19.92
C SER A 11 38.80 30.59 -20.97
N PRO A 12 37.56 31.09 -20.84
CA PRO A 12 36.39 30.58 -21.57
C PRO A 12 35.68 31.67 -22.40
N MET A 13 35.11 31.37 -23.57
CA MET A 13 34.11 32.27 -24.18
C MET A 13 33.07 31.51 -25.00
N GLY A 14 31.82 31.56 -24.52
CA GLY A 14 30.67 31.06 -25.26
C GLY A 14 30.29 31.96 -26.42
N LYS A 15 29.51 31.40 -27.36
CA LYS A 15 28.57 32.15 -28.20
C LYS A 15 27.34 31.29 -28.46
N LYS A 16 26.22 31.85 -28.01
CA LYS A 16 24.85 31.41 -28.23
C LYS A 16 24.59 31.27 -29.73
N ASN A 17 24.06 30.15 -30.19
CA ASN A 17 23.27 30.11 -31.42
C ASN A 17 21.90 29.50 -31.14
N LYS A 18 20.92 30.36 -31.31
CA LYS A 18 19.49 30.18 -31.09
C LYS A 18 18.91 29.61 -32.39
N SER A 19 18.84 28.30 -32.51
CA SER A 19 18.08 27.66 -33.61
C SER A 19 16.77 27.13 -33.05
N LYS A 20 15.68 27.81 -33.41
CA LYS A 20 14.32 27.32 -33.27
C LYS A 20 14.17 26.15 -34.22
N ASN A 21 14.00 24.93 -33.71
CA ASN A 21 13.34 23.89 -34.49
C ASN A 21 12.18 23.32 -33.69
N LYS A 22 10.98 23.68 -34.12
CA LYS A 22 9.70 23.08 -33.72
C LYS A 22 9.61 21.73 -34.40
N GLY A 23 9.14 20.71 -33.68
CA GLY A 23 8.45 19.59 -34.31
C GLY A 23 8.98 18.22 -33.96
N ASN A 24 8.16 17.53 -33.16
CA ASN A 24 7.88 16.10 -33.19
C ASN A 24 8.77 15.17 -32.34
N LYS A 25 8.22 14.95 -31.14
CA LYS A 25 8.22 13.80 -30.24
C LYS A 25 8.87 12.51 -30.77
N SER A 26 9.79 11.97 -29.97
CA SER A 26 10.29 10.61 -30.02
C SER A 26 9.32 9.64 -29.35
N THR A 27 9.17 8.44 -29.92
CA THR A 27 8.85 7.22 -29.18
C THR A 27 9.27 5.99 -30.00
N THR A 28 10.25 5.25 -29.50
CA THR A 28 10.56 3.82 -29.75
C THR A 28 11.46 3.36 -28.60
N PRO A 29 11.51 2.08 -28.16
CA PRO A 29 11.36 0.87 -28.99
C PRO A 29 10.67 -0.38 -28.35
N GLY A 30 10.54 -1.44 -29.16
CA GLY A 30 10.43 -2.86 -28.74
C GLY A 30 8.99 -3.40 -28.69
N ALA A 31 8.52 -4.24 -29.64
CA ALA A 31 8.79 -5.69 -29.77
C ALA A 31 8.34 -6.48 -28.53
N SER A 32 7.62 -7.59 -28.56
CA SER A 32 7.15 -8.48 -29.62
C SER A 32 6.24 -9.49 -28.88
N SER A 33 4.97 -9.60 -29.23
CA SER A 33 4.13 -10.73 -28.78
C SER A 33 3.66 -11.52 -30.00
N ASN A 34 4.11 -12.78 -30.05
CA ASN A 34 3.49 -13.87 -30.77
C ASN A 34 3.47 -15.03 -29.75
N PRO A 35 2.41 -15.85 -29.73
CA PRO A 35 2.52 -17.04 -30.56
C PRO A 35 1.24 -17.41 -31.33
N ALA A 36 1.51 -18.19 -32.38
CA ALA A 36 0.57 -18.83 -33.28
C ALA A 36 -0.03 -20.14 -32.70
N ALA A 37 -1.12 -20.54 -33.36
CA ALA A 37 -1.63 -21.90 -33.59
C ALA A 37 -2.54 -22.59 -32.53
N THR A 38 -3.82 -22.60 -32.92
CA THR A 38 -5.01 -23.44 -32.63
C THR A 38 -4.82 -24.96 -32.87
N PRO A 39 -5.80 -25.89 -32.71
CA PRO A 39 -7.28 -25.77 -32.53
C PRO A 39 -7.95 -26.77 -31.51
N GLU A 40 -9.30 -26.86 -31.56
CA GLU A 40 -10.27 -27.76 -30.88
C GLU A 40 -10.77 -27.28 -29.50
N ALA A 41 -12.06 -27.04 -29.23
CA ALA A 41 -13.31 -27.39 -29.92
C ALA A 41 -14.31 -26.22 -29.86
N ALA A 42 -15.10 -26.09 -30.93
CA ALA A 42 -16.15 -25.10 -31.09
C ALA A 42 -17.48 -25.64 -30.53
N ASP A 43 -18.18 -24.84 -29.73
CA ASP A 43 -19.64 -24.87 -29.65
C ASP A 43 -20.14 -23.41 -29.61
N ALA A 44 -21.26 -23.18 -30.28
CA ALA A 44 -21.54 -21.97 -31.04
C ALA A 44 -22.35 -20.94 -30.25
N THR A 45 -21.95 -19.67 -30.36
CA THR A 45 -22.86 -18.53 -30.18
C THR A 45 -23.63 -18.30 -31.48
N VAL A 46 -24.96 -18.30 -31.41
CA VAL A 46 -25.85 -17.74 -32.44
C VAL A 46 -26.76 -16.71 -31.77
N GLU A 47 -26.67 -15.50 -32.32
CA GLU A 47 -27.54 -14.35 -32.15
C GLU A 47 -28.95 -14.58 -32.73
N GLU A 48 -29.89 -13.81 -32.18
CA GLU A 48 -31.09 -13.23 -32.82
C GLU A 48 -32.12 -14.16 -33.50
N GLN A 49 -33.29 -14.32 -32.86
CA GLN A 49 -34.60 -13.83 -33.33
C GLN A 49 -35.77 -14.56 -32.63
N GLU A 50 -36.88 -13.83 -32.43
CA GLU A 50 -38.26 -14.31 -32.15
C GLU A 50 -38.50 -14.88 -30.73
N GLN A 51 -39.50 -14.51 -29.92
CA GLN A 51 -40.81 -13.85 -30.09
C GLN A 51 -41.22 -13.17 -28.77
N GLU A 52 -41.78 -11.96 -28.86
CA GLU A 52 -42.47 -11.26 -27.77
C GLU A 52 -43.94 -11.74 -27.68
N GLU A 53 -44.37 -12.21 -26.52
CA GLU A 53 -45.79 -12.48 -26.21
C GLU A 53 -46.38 -11.25 -25.53
N LEU A 54 -47.00 -10.38 -26.31
CA LEU A 54 -47.82 -9.26 -25.83
C LEU A 54 -49.27 -9.52 -26.25
N VAL A 55 -50.07 -10.01 -25.30
CA VAL A 55 -51.53 -10.07 -25.42
C VAL A 55 -52.08 -8.70 -25.06
N ASN A 56 -52.40 -7.91 -26.09
CA ASN A 56 -53.29 -6.75 -26.00
C ASN A 56 -54.39 -6.96 -27.04
N ASP A 57 -55.59 -7.31 -26.58
CA ASP A 57 -56.78 -7.43 -27.41
C ASP A 57 -57.63 -6.17 -27.24
N SER A 58 -57.68 -5.33 -28.28
CA SER A 58 -58.61 -4.21 -28.35
C SER A 58 -59.01 -3.92 -29.80
N VAL A 59 -60.33 -3.98 -30.01
CA VAL A 59 -61.18 -3.26 -30.96
C VAL A 59 -61.07 -3.48 -32.50
N ALA A 60 -62.18 -3.99 -33.02
CA ALA A 60 -62.95 -3.55 -34.19
C ALA A 60 -62.32 -3.60 -35.60
N SER A 61 -62.91 -4.43 -36.49
CA SER A 61 -63.71 -3.96 -37.64
C SER A 61 -64.27 -5.14 -38.47
N ALA A 62 -65.52 -4.99 -38.91
CA ALA A 62 -66.27 -5.85 -39.85
C ALA A 62 -65.71 -5.70 -41.32
N PRO A 63 -66.28 -6.28 -42.41
CA PRO A 63 -67.58 -6.96 -42.56
C PRO A 63 -67.66 -8.17 -43.55
N ALA A 64 -68.90 -8.70 -43.65
CA ALA A 64 -69.58 -9.20 -44.86
C ALA A 64 -69.80 -10.73 -45.03
N ALA A 65 -71.11 -11.04 -45.10
CA ALA A 65 -71.79 -11.94 -46.02
C ALA A 65 -71.73 -13.47 -45.82
N ALA A 66 -72.82 -14.03 -45.28
CA ALA A 66 -73.70 -15.04 -45.92
C ALA A 66 -74.90 -15.30 -44.97
N THR A 67 -76.16 -14.98 -45.32
CA THR A 67 -77.18 -15.88 -45.96
C THR A 67 -77.31 -17.20 -45.19
N GLU A 68 -78.43 -17.63 -44.60
CA GLU A 68 -79.82 -17.76 -45.06
C GLU A 68 -80.76 -17.99 -43.85
N GLN A 69 -82.03 -17.58 -44.01
CA GLN A 69 -83.30 -18.25 -43.64
C GLN A 69 -83.36 -19.02 -42.31
N GLU A 70 -84.31 -18.75 -41.42
CA GLU A 70 -85.69 -19.23 -41.58
C GLU A 70 -86.65 -18.53 -40.60
N GLU A 71 -87.85 -18.27 -41.11
CA GLU A 71 -89.19 -18.13 -40.50
C GLU A 71 -89.30 -18.47 -38.99
N GLN A 72 -90.04 -17.76 -38.13
CA GLN A 72 -91.46 -17.48 -38.21
C GLN A 72 -91.85 -16.25 -37.37
N GLN A 73 -92.76 -15.47 -37.95
CA GLN A 73 -93.42 -14.27 -37.44
C GLN A 73 -94.70 -14.61 -36.64
N PRO A 74 -95.40 -13.61 -36.05
CA PRO A 74 -96.26 -13.76 -34.88
C PRO A 74 -97.69 -14.16 -35.26
N ALA A 75 -98.39 -14.82 -34.33
CA ALA A 75 -99.83 -15.04 -34.45
C ALA A 75 -100.57 -13.95 -33.68
N GLU A 76 -101.14 -13.00 -34.43
CA GLU A 76 -102.34 -12.27 -34.04
C GLU A 76 -103.48 -13.28 -33.83
N THR A 77 -104.36 -13.00 -32.87
CA THR A 77 -105.76 -13.43 -32.99
C THR A 77 -106.62 -12.36 -32.37
N GLU A 78 -107.16 -11.53 -33.26
CA GLU A 78 -108.39 -10.79 -33.05
C GLU A 78 -109.50 -11.74 -32.59
N GLN A 79 -110.26 -11.34 -31.58
CA GLN A 79 -111.65 -11.76 -31.50
C GLN A 79 -112.49 -10.56 -31.09
N GLU A 80 -113.04 -9.92 -32.12
CA GLU A 80 -114.25 -9.11 -32.03
C GLU A 80 -115.39 -9.96 -31.44
N ALA A 81 -116.11 -9.39 -30.47
CA ALA A 81 -117.49 -9.75 -30.20
C ALA A 81 -118.27 -8.45 -29.93
N GLU A 82 -119.12 -8.12 -30.90
CA GLU A 82 -120.11 -7.05 -30.86
C GLU A 82 -121.18 -7.25 -29.77
N PRO A 83 -121.93 -6.19 -29.42
CA PRO A 83 -122.67 -6.06 -28.18
C PRO A 83 -124.18 -6.33 -28.36
N ALA A 84 -124.84 -6.80 -27.29
CA ALA A 84 -126.28 -6.76 -27.18
C ALA A 84 -126.71 -6.20 -25.83
N ALA A 85 -127.45 -5.10 -25.92
CA ALA A 85 -128.04 -4.29 -24.88
C ALA A 85 -128.77 -5.07 -23.78
N THR A 86 -128.55 -4.64 -22.53
CA THR A 86 -129.63 -4.36 -21.59
C THR A 86 -129.36 -2.99 -20.97
N GLU A 87 -130.12 -2.01 -21.44
CA GLU A 87 -130.35 -0.72 -20.79
C GLU A 87 -131.00 -0.89 -19.42
N GLU A 88 -130.87 0.19 -18.64
CA GLU A 88 -131.64 0.54 -17.44
C GLU A 88 -131.28 -0.16 -16.12
N ALA A 89 -130.24 0.36 -15.48
CA ALA A 89 -130.29 0.72 -14.06
C ALA A 89 -129.26 1.81 -13.72
N ALA A 90 -129.74 3.06 -13.56
CA ALA A 90 -129.25 4.09 -12.63
C ALA A 90 -127.72 4.16 -12.36
N THR A 91 -126.88 4.85 -13.15
CA THR A 91 -126.63 6.31 -13.13
C THR A 91 -126.50 7.01 -11.76
N GLU A 92 -125.97 6.35 -10.72
CA GLU A 92 -125.38 7.06 -9.55
C GLU A 92 -123.97 6.60 -9.15
N ASP A 93 -123.42 5.52 -9.75
CA ASP A 93 -122.15 4.91 -9.29
C ASP A 93 -120.97 5.00 -10.30
N ALA A 94 -121.19 5.43 -11.54
CA ALA A 94 -120.12 5.51 -12.55
C ALA A 94 -119.03 6.56 -12.19
N ALA A 95 -119.43 7.67 -11.56
CA ALA A 95 -118.49 8.67 -11.06
C ALA A 95 -117.68 8.15 -9.84
N ALA A 96 -118.23 7.21 -9.06
CA ALA A 96 -117.52 6.58 -7.96
C ALA A 96 -116.46 5.59 -8.48
N VAL A 97 -116.80 4.79 -9.49
CA VAL A 97 -115.85 3.87 -10.15
C VAL A 97 -114.73 4.63 -10.87
N GLU A 98 -115.04 5.75 -11.54
CA GLU A 98 -114.00 6.59 -12.18
C GLU A 98 -113.07 7.23 -11.14
N ALA A 99 -113.60 7.67 -10.00
CA ALA A 99 -112.82 8.18 -8.88
C ALA A 99 -111.95 7.10 -8.20
N GLU A 100 -112.43 5.85 -8.08
CA GLU A 100 -111.63 4.73 -7.56
C GLU A 100 -110.50 4.34 -8.53
N VAL A 101 -110.74 4.38 -9.84
CA VAL A 101 -109.70 4.13 -10.85
C VAL A 101 -108.67 5.26 -10.89
N GLU A 102 -109.08 6.52 -10.72
CA GLU A 102 -108.16 7.66 -10.60
C GLU A 102 -107.35 7.58 -9.30
N ALA A 103 -107.96 7.20 -8.18
CA ALA A 103 -107.26 6.96 -6.91
C ALA A 103 -106.26 5.80 -7.00
N ALA A 104 -106.62 4.71 -7.69
CA ALA A 104 -105.72 3.59 -7.95
C ALA A 104 -104.55 3.99 -8.87
N ARG A 105 -104.79 4.85 -9.86
CA ARG A 105 -103.72 5.42 -10.71
C ARG A 105 -102.81 6.38 -9.94
N ALA A 106 -103.36 7.18 -9.03
CA ALA A 106 -102.57 8.05 -8.16
C ALA A 106 -101.68 7.24 -7.20
N ALA A 107 -102.22 6.17 -6.59
CA ALA A 107 -101.45 5.26 -5.75
C ALA A 107 -100.36 4.51 -6.54
N ALA A 108 -100.67 4.03 -7.75
CA ALA A 108 -99.69 3.38 -8.63
C ALA A 108 -98.60 4.37 -9.10
N ALA A 109 -98.95 5.64 -9.33
CA ALA A 109 -97.99 6.68 -9.68
C ALA A 109 -97.07 7.03 -8.49
N GLU A 110 -97.59 7.04 -7.26
CA GLU A 110 -96.78 7.24 -6.05
C GLU A 110 -95.82 6.07 -5.82
N GLU A 111 -96.28 4.83 -5.99
CA GLU A 111 -95.42 3.64 -5.89
C GLU A 111 -94.33 3.61 -6.96
N ALA A 112 -94.67 3.96 -8.21
CA ALA A 112 -93.69 4.09 -9.29
C ALA A 112 -92.66 5.21 -9.02
N ALA A 113 -93.09 6.34 -8.46
CA ALA A 113 -92.20 7.42 -8.05
C ALA A 113 -91.27 6.99 -6.90
N ALA A 114 -91.78 6.22 -5.94
CA ALA A 114 -90.97 5.68 -4.83
C ALA A 114 -89.93 4.67 -5.32
N MET A 115 -90.27 3.80 -6.29
CA MET A 115 -89.32 2.88 -6.91
C MET A 115 -88.25 3.61 -7.73
N ALA A 116 -88.63 4.64 -8.49
CA ALA A 116 -87.68 5.46 -9.24
C ALA A 116 -86.70 6.20 -8.31
N ALA A 117 -87.20 6.76 -7.20
CA ALA A 117 -86.36 7.40 -6.18
C ALA A 117 -85.42 6.39 -5.48
N ALA A 118 -85.89 5.16 -5.23
CA ALA A 118 -85.06 4.10 -4.65
C ALA A 118 -83.97 3.61 -5.62
N GLU A 119 -84.25 3.55 -6.93
CA GLU A 119 -83.26 3.21 -7.96
C GLU A 119 -82.20 4.32 -8.11
N GLU A 120 -82.62 5.59 -8.10
CA GLU A 120 -81.70 6.73 -8.13
C GLU A 120 -80.80 6.77 -6.89
N ALA A 121 -81.36 6.51 -5.70
CA ALA A 121 -80.59 6.40 -4.46
C ALA A 121 -79.56 5.27 -4.51
N ARG A 122 -79.90 4.10 -5.09
CA ARG A 122 -78.94 3.00 -5.28
C ARG A 122 -77.81 3.37 -6.25
N LYS A 123 -78.13 4.04 -7.37
CA LYS A 123 -77.10 4.50 -8.32
C LYS A 123 -76.15 5.50 -7.68
N ALA A 124 -76.67 6.44 -6.88
CA ALA A 124 -75.85 7.40 -6.15
C ALA A 124 -74.97 6.73 -5.08
N GLU A 125 -75.46 5.68 -4.41
CA GLU A 125 -74.67 4.90 -3.44
C GLU A 125 -73.55 4.12 -4.13
N GLU A 126 -73.83 3.48 -5.26
CA GLU A 126 -72.84 2.74 -6.06
C GLU A 126 -71.74 3.67 -6.61
N GLU A 127 -72.10 4.86 -7.12
CA GLU A 127 -71.14 5.87 -7.57
C GLU A 127 -70.27 6.39 -6.41
N ALA A 128 -70.86 6.61 -5.23
CA ALA A 128 -70.12 7.02 -4.05
C ALA A 128 -69.16 5.93 -3.53
N GLU A 129 -69.55 4.66 -3.59
CA GLU A 129 -68.67 3.54 -3.24
C GLU A 129 -67.53 3.38 -4.25
N ALA A 130 -67.81 3.51 -5.55
CA ALA A 130 -66.80 3.48 -6.60
C ALA A 130 -65.78 4.61 -6.43
N GLN A 131 -66.23 5.84 -6.13
CA GLN A 131 -65.34 6.97 -5.86
C GLN A 131 -64.45 6.72 -4.63
N ARG A 132 -65.02 6.18 -3.53
CA ARG A 132 -64.22 5.84 -2.33
C ARG A 132 -63.15 4.80 -2.62
N LYS A 133 -63.45 3.77 -3.40
CA LYS A 133 -62.46 2.75 -3.79
C LYS A 133 -61.36 3.34 -4.66
N ALA A 134 -61.70 4.23 -5.60
CA ALA A 134 -60.71 4.92 -6.43
C ALA A 134 -59.79 5.83 -5.59
N ASP A 135 -60.35 6.56 -4.62
CA ASP A 135 -59.58 7.42 -3.72
C ASP A 135 -58.65 6.59 -2.81
N GLU A 136 -59.12 5.44 -2.28
CA GLU A 136 -58.32 4.52 -1.47
C GLU A 136 -57.16 3.89 -2.27
N GLU A 137 -57.43 3.49 -3.51
CA GLU A 137 -56.39 2.96 -4.40
C GLU A 137 -55.33 4.02 -4.74
N ALA A 138 -55.76 5.27 -5.01
CA ALA A 138 -54.84 6.38 -5.25
C ALA A 138 -53.97 6.70 -4.02
N GLU A 139 -54.53 6.64 -2.81
CA GLU A 139 -53.76 6.83 -1.58
C GLU A 139 -52.76 5.68 -1.36
N ALA A 140 -53.16 4.44 -1.63
CA ALA A 140 -52.28 3.28 -1.54
C ALA A 140 -51.11 3.36 -2.53
N GLN A 141 -51.37 3.75 -3.79
CA GLN A 141 -50.33 3.96 -4.79
C GLN A 141 -49.37 5.09 -4.37
N LYS A 142 -49.88 6.18 -3.81
CA LYS A 142 -49.04 7.28 -3.30
C LYS A 142 -48.12 6.82 -2.17
N LYS A 143 -48.63 6.05 -1.21
CA LYS A 143 -47.81 5.49 -0.12
C LYS A 143 -46.73 4.55 -0.63
N GLN A 144 -47.05 3.68 -1.60
CA GLN A 144 -46.07 2.79 -2.22
C GLN A 144 -44.98 3.57 -2.97
N ALA A 145 -45.35 4.65 -3.67
CA ALA A 145 -44.40 5.50 -4.36
C ALA A 145 -43.46 6.22 -3.37
N GLU A 146 -43.99 6.76 -2.28
CA GLU A 146 -43.19 7.40 -1.22
C GLU A 146 -42.24 6.40 -0.53
N GLU A 147 -42.70 5.17 -0.24
CA GLU A 147 -41.85 4.12 0.33
C GLU A 147 -40.73 3.68 -0.64
N ALA A 148 -41.05 3.54 -1.93
CA ALA A 148 -40.07 3.20 -2.96
C ALA A 148 -39.02 4.30 -3.14
N GLU A 149 -39.43 5.58 -3.10
CA GLU A 149 -38.50 6.70 -3.15
C GLU A 149 -37.60 6.76 -1.90
N ALA A 150 -38.16 6.54 -0.71
CA ALA A 150 -37.40 6.48 0.53
C ALA A 150 -36.36 5.35 0.51
N LYS A 151 -36.74 4.18 0.00
CA LYS A 151 -35.83 3.04 -0.16
C LYS A 151 -34.70 3.34 -1.13
N ARG A 152 -35.00 3.95 -2.29
CA ARG A 152 -33.97 4.36 -3.27
C ARG A 152 -32.98 5.35 -2.69
N LYS A 153 -33.46 6.36 -1.94
CA LYS A 153 -32.59 7.34 -1.27
C LYS A 153 -31.67 6.67 -0.24
N ALA A 154 -32.18 5.72 0.53
CA ALA A 154 -31.37 4.98 1.50
C ALA A 154 -30.29 4.12 0.80
N GLU A 155 -30.64 3.43 -0.28
CA GLU A 155 -29.68 2.66 -1.08
C GLU A 155 -28.61 3.54 -1.74
N GLU A 156 -28.98 4.74 -2.23
CA GLU A 156 -28.04 5.71 -2.80
C GLU A 156 -27.07 6.26 -1.75
N GLU A 157 -27.56 6.61 -0.56
CA GLU A 157 -26.72 7.09 0.54
C GLU A 157 -25.76 5.99 1.05
N GLU A 158 -26.22 4.74 1.12
CA GLU A 158 -25.36 3.61 1.50
C GLU A 158 -24.26 3.36 0.47
N ALA A 159 -24.59 3.41 -0.83
CA ALA A 159 -23.61 3.27 -1.90
C ALA A 159 -22.57 4.40 -1.92
N GLU A 160 -23.00 5.65 -1.66
CA GLU A 160 -22.07 6.79 -1.55
C GLU A 160 -21.15 6.62 -0.33
N ALA A 161 -21.69 6.21 0.82
CA ALA A 161 -20.90 5.95 2.03
C ALA A 161 -19.88 4.83 1.82
N GLU A 162 -20.24 3.75 1.11
CA GLU A 162 -19.31 2.67 0.78
C GLU A 162 -18.20 3.16 -0.17
N ALA A 163 -18.55 3.95 -1.19
CA ALA A 163 -17.58 4.53 -2.11
C ALA A 163 -16.59 5.46 -1.38
N GLN A 164 -17.07 6.30 -0.47
CA GLN A 164 -16.23 7.18 0.35
C GLN A 164 -15.29 6.38 1.26
N ARG A 165 -15.78 5.35 1.96
CA ARG A 165 -14.94 4.47 2.79
C ARG A 165 -13.86 3.77 1.98
N LYS A 166 -14.19 3.30 0.77
CA LYS A 166 -13.22 2.66 -0.12
C LYS A 166 -12.14 3.65 -0.59
N ALA A 167 -12.54 4.86 -0.95
CA ALA A 167 -11.60 5.92 -1.33
C ALA A 167 -10.68 6.34 -0.17
N GLU A 168 -11.22 6.44 1.05
CA GLU A 168 -10.43 6.75 2.24
C GLU A 168 -9.44 5.63 2.58
N ALA A 169 -9.88 4.37 2.51
CA ALA A 169 -9.02 3.22 2.74
C ALA A 169 -7.87 3.13 1.71
N GLU A 170 -8.15 3.41 0.43
CA GLU A 170 -7.13 3.45 -0.62
C GLU A 170 -6.14 4.60 -0.41
N ALA A 171 -6.63 5.78 -0.01
CA ALA A 171 -5.78 6.92 0.31
C ALA A 171 -4.89 6.66 1.54
N GLU A 172 -5.40 5.99 2.57
CA GLU A 172 -4.61 5.60 3.74
C GLU A 172 -3.55 4.56 3.38
N ALA A 173 -3.89 3.56 2.56
CA ALA A 173 -2.95 2.57 2.07
C ALA A 173 -1.82 3.22 1.24
N GLN A 174 -2.15 4.16 0.36
CA GLN A 174 -1.15 4.90 -0.41
C GLN A 174 -0.23 5.73 0.50
N ARG A 175 -0.78 6.42 1.51
CA ARG A 175 0.03 7.19 2.48
C ARG A 175 1.01 6.30 3.24
N LYS A 176 0.58 5.13 3.69
CA LYS A 176 1.46 4.17 4.38
C LYS A 176 2.56 3.65 3.46
N ALA A 177 2.24 3.37 2.20
CA ALA A 177 3.24 2.94 1.21
C ALA A 177 4.28 4.03 0.93
N ASP A 178 3.83 5.29 0.78
CA ASP A 178 4.72 6.44 0.57
C ASP A 178 5.60 6.71 1.79
N GLU A 179 5.06 6.58 3.01
CA GLU A 179 5.81 6.73 4.26
C GLU A 179 6.87 5.62 4.43
N GLU A 180 6.53 4.37 4.13
CA GLU A 180 7.50 3.26 4.16
C GLU A 180 8.62 3.44 3.11
N ALA A 181 8.27 3.93 1.92
CA ALA A 181 9.26 4.24 0.88
C ALA A 181 10.20 5.38 1.32
N ALA A 182 9.66 6.45 1.89
CA ALA A 182 10.45 7.57 2.41
C ALA A 182 11.37 7.13 3.57
N ALA A 183 10.89 6.28 4.48
CA ALA A 183 11.69 5.74 5.57
C ALA A 183 12.87 4.90 5.06
N LYS A 184 12.66 4.07 4.04
CA LYS A 184 13.74 3.28 3.42
C LYS A 184 14.77 4.16 2.73
N GLU A 185 14.33 5.21 2.02
CA GLU A 185 15.24 6.16 1.38
C GLU A 185 16.09 6.92 2.42
N GLU A 186 15.49 7.32 3.54
CA GLU A 186 16.21 7.98 4.64
C GLU A 186 17.23 7.04 5.31
N GLU A 187 16.87 5.77 5.54
CA GLU A 187 17.78 4.76 6.09
C GLU A 187 18.97 4.51 5.16
N GLU A 188 18.74 4.35 3.85
CA GLU A 188 19.80 4.15 2.87
C GLU A 188 20.75 5.36 2.82
N LYS A 189 20.19 6.57 2.85
CA LYS A 189 20.98 7.80 2.89
C LYS A 189 21.82 7.90 4.17
N ALA A 190 21.26 7.55 5.32
CA ALA A 190 21.97 7.55 6.59
C ALA A 190 23.11 6.50 6.60
N ALA A 191 22.85 5.30 6.05
CA ALA A 191 23.86 4.26 5.91
C ALA A 191 25.00 4.68 4.97
N ALA A 192 24.67 5.32 3.84
CA ALA A 192 25.66 5.86 2.92
C ALA A 192 26.51 6.96 3.57
N GLU A 193 25.91 7.85 4.35
CA GLU A 193 26.63 8.89 5.08
C GLU A 193 27.56 8.31 6.15
N GLN A 194 27.12 7.29 6.90
CA GLN A 194 28.00 6.61 7.85
C GLN A 194 29.17 5.92 7.16
N LYS A 195 28.94 5.22 6.06
CA LYS A 195 30.01 4.57 5.31
C LYS A 195 31.03 5.59 4.78
N ALA A 196 30.57 6.74 4.28
CA ALA A 196 31.46 7.81 3.85
C ALA A 196 32.28 8.40 5.01
N LYS A 197 31.67 8.56 6.20
CA LYS A 197 32.39 9.00 7.41
C LYS A 197 33.43 7.97 7.87
N GLU A 198 33.11 6.69 7.82
CA GLU A 198 34.03 5.61 8.19
C GLU A 198 35.22 5.54 7.22
N GLU A 199 34.96 5.63 5.91
CA GLU A 199 36.01 5.65 4.89
C GLU A 199 36.92 6.88 5.04
N ALA A 200 36.34 8.05 5.32
CA ALA A 200 37.11 9.27 5.60
C ALA A 200 37.97 9.14 6.86
N ALA A 201 37.44 8.53 7.92
CA ALA A 201 38.18 8.27 9.16
C ALA A 201 39.33 7.27 8.93
N ALA A 202 39.08 6.19 8.17
CA ALA A 202 40.10 5.20 7.82
C ALA A 202 41.22 5.83 6.97
N ALA A 203 40.87 6.67 5.98
CA ALA A 203 41.84 7.38 5.17
C ALA A 203 42.68 8.36 6.00
N ALA A 204 42.07 9.08 6.95
CA ALA A 204 42.79 9.97 7.86
C ALA A 204 43.77 9.19 8.76
N ALA A 205 43.35 8.05 9.32
CA ALA A 205 44.21 7.20 10.13
C ALA A 205 45.39 6.62 9.33
N ALA A 206 45.15 6.20 8.09
CA ALA A 206 46.20 5.72 7.19
C ALA A 206 47.22 6.82 6.85
N ALA A 207 46.75 8.05 6.60
CA ALA A 207 47.63 9.19 6.34
C ALA A 207 48.48 9.57 7.56
N GLU A 208 47.92 9.50 8.78
CA GLU A 208 48.68 9.75 10.01
C GLU A 208 49.75 8.67 10.24
N ALA A 209 49.41 7.39 10.02
CA ALA A 209 50.37 6.29 10.12
C ALA A 209 51.52 6.45 9.13
N GLN A 210 51.23 6.82 7.89
CA GLN A 210 52.24 7.07 6.86
C GLN A 210 53.17 8.23 7.26
N ARG A 211 52.62 9.35 7.78
CA ARG A 211 53.45 10.48 8.26
C ARG A 211 54.42 10.07 9.35
N LYS A 212 53.97 9.27 10.32
CA LYS A 212 54.85 8.76 11.40
C LYS A 212 55.94 7.83 10.85
N ALA A 213 55.61 6.97 9.89
CA ALA A 213 56.59 6.11 9.24
C ALA A 213 57.63 6.92 8.45
N ASP A 214 57.21 7.97 7.74
CA ASP A 214 58.10 8.85 6.99
C ASP A 214 59.01 9.68 7.93
N GLU A 215 58.49 10.19 9.06
CA GLU A 215 59.30 10.86 10.09
C GLU A 215 60.35 9.93 10.71
N GLU A 216 59.99 8.68 11.02
CA GLU A 216 60.95 7.70 11.54
C GLU A 216 62.03 7.36 10.51
N ALA A 217 61.65 7.22 9.24
CA ALA A 217 62.58 6.97 8.14
C ALA A 217 63.52 8.16 7.92
N GLU A 218 63.04 9.40 8.03
CA GLU A 218 63.88 10.60 7.96
C GLU A 218 64.85 10.69 9.15
N ALA A 219 64.37 10.42 10.37
CA ALA A 219 65.22 10.38 11.56
C ALA A 219 66.35 9.34 11.43
N LYS A 220 66.05 8.15 10.91
CA LYS A 220 67.06 7.11 10.63
C LYS A 220 68.08 7.57 9.59
N ARG A 221 67.64 8.15 8.47
CA ARG A 221 68.55 8.69 7.43
C ARG A 221 69.46 9.77 8.00
N LYS A 222 68.95 10.66 8.86
CA LYS A 222 69.75 11.69 9.51
C LYS A 222 70.78 11.09 10.48
N ALA A 223 70.38 10.11 11.29
CA ALA A 223 71.30 9.41 12.19
C ALA A 223 72.41 8.66 11.43
N GLU A 224 72.08 7.99 10.32
CA GLU A 224 73.07 7.35 9.45
C GLU A 224 74.03 8.37 8.80
N ALA A 225 73.51 9.51 8.35
CA ALA A 225 74.34 10.59 7.79
C ALA A 225 75.30 11.17 8.83
N ASP A 226 74.84 11.45 10.05
CA ASP A 226 75.68 11.90 11.17
C ASP A 226 76.74 10.85 11.54
N ALA A 227 76.38 9.57 11.58
CA ALA A 227 77.32 8.48 11.85
C ALA A 227 78.40 8.35 10.75
N ALA A 228 78.02 8.48 9.48
CA ALA A 228 78.95 8.47 8.36
C ALA A 228 79.91 9.67 8.42
N ALA A 229 79.41 10.87 8.72
CA ALA A 229 80.23 12.07 8.88
C ALA A 229 81.23 11.93 10.04
N LYS A 230 80.80 11.36 11.17
CA LYS A 230 81.69 11.08 12.31
C LYS A 230 82.78 10.09 11.95
N LYS A 231 82.44 9.01 11.24
CA LYS A 231 83.42 8.02 10.77
C LYS A 231 84.46 8.64 9.83
N GLU A 232 84.04 9.52 8.92
CA GLU A 232 84.96 10.23 8.03
C GLU A 232 85.87 11.19 8.81
N ALA A 233 85.34 11.87 9.83
CA ALA A 233 86.13 12.73 10.71
C ALA A 233 87.15 11.92 11.54
N ASP A 234 86.74 10.78 12.10
CA ASP A 234 87.61 9.85 12.83
C ASP A 234 88.69 9.25 11.92
N GLU A 235 88.36 8.89 10.66
CA GLU A 235 89.35 8.44 9.67
C GLU A 235 90.35 9.54 9.30
N LYS A 236 89.90 10.79 9.13
CA LYS A 236 90.80 11.93 8.90
C LYS A 236 91.69 12.20 10.10
N ALA A 237 91.15 12.11 11.31
CA ALA A 237 91.92 12.26 12.54
C ALA A 237 92.95 11.14 12.71
N ALA A 238 92.56 9.89 12.47
CA ALA A 238 93.45 8.73 12.50
C ALA A 238 94.53 8.82 11.40
N ALA A 239 94.20 9.27 10.20
CA ALA A 239 95.17 9.50 9.13
C ALA A 239 96.15 10.64 9.48
N ALA A 240 95.68 11.70 10.16
CA ALA A 240 96.53 12.79 10.65
C ALA A 240 97.44 12.32 11.80
N GLU A 241 96.91 11.53 12.75
CA GLU A 241 97.70 10.95 13.84
C GLU A 241 98.71 9.93 13.28
N ALA A 242 98.33 9.10 12.31
CA ALA A 242 99.25 8.17 11.65
C ALA A 242 100.37 8.90 10.90
N LYS A 243 100.08 10.04 10.25
CA LYS A 243 101.12 10.90 9.67
C LYS A 243 102.04 11.47 10.76
N LYS A 244 101.49 11.90 11.90
CA LYS A 244 102.26 12.39 13.06
C LYS A 244 103.12 11.30 13.70
N LYS A 245 102.58 10.10 13.88
CA LYS A 245 103.28 8.90 14.36
C LYS A 245 104.34 8.44 13.38
N LYS A 246 104.12 8.51 12.08
CA LYS A 246 105.16 8.21 11.08
C LYS A 246 106.29 9.24 11.12
N GLN A 247 105.96 10.52 11.32
CA GLN A 247 106.94 11.58 11.58
C GLN A 247 107.67 11.42 12.93
N GLN A 248 107.05 10.83 13.94
CA GLN A 248 107.67 10.51 15.23
C GLN A 248 108.40 9.14 15.23
N ALA A 249 108.03 8.21 14.37
CA ALA A 249 108.65 6.89 14.24
C ALA A 249 109.97 6.92 13.44
N ASP A 250 110.23 8.01 12.69
CA ASP A 250 111.58 8.36 12.22
C ASP A 250 112.48 8.92 13.35
N ALA A 251 112.01 9.01 14.60
CA ALA A 251 112.73 9.64 15.72
C ALA A 251 113.00 8.78 16.97
N GLU A 252 112.43 7.58 17.19
CA GLU A 252 112.94 6.52 18.11
C GLU A 252 111.92 5.36 18.27
N PRO A 253 112.35 4.15 18.71
CA PRO A 253 111.56 2.92 18.55
C PRO A 253 110.71 2.53 19.77
N ASP A 254 109.66 1.76 19.43
CA ASP A 254 109.13 0.57 20.11
C ASP A 254 108.80 0.65 21.60
N GLU A 255 107.50 0.66 21.93
CA GLU A 255 106.96 -0.09 23.08
C GLU A 255 105.49 -0.47 22.84
N THR A 256 105.22 -1.78 22.76
CA THR A 256 103.90 -2.37 23.03
C THR A 256 103.44 -2.04 24.45
N PRO A 257 102.13 -1.85 24.72
CA PRO A 257 101.54 -2.82 25.66
C PRO A 257 100.01 -3.04 25.53
N ARG A 258 99.54 -4.01 26.34
CA ARG A 258 98.19 -4.15 26.97
C ARG A 258 97.18 -5.05 26.29
N ARG A 259 97.22 -6.32 26.68
CA ARG A 259 96.19 -7.35 26.43
C ARG A 259 95.24 -7.57 27.62
N ASP A 260 95.52 -7.00 28.80
CA ASP A 260 94.80 -7.31 30.05
C ASP A 260 93.48 -6.53 30.30
N GLU A 261 93.26 -5.36 29.69
CA GLU A 261 92.02 -4.59 29.91
C GLU A 261 90.77 -5.23 29.26
N SER A 262 90.98 -6.10 28.27
CA SER A 262 89.90 -6.75 27.52
C SER A 262 89.16 -7.84 28.30
N GLU A 263 89.84 -8.55 29.21
CA GLU A 263 89.21 -9.62 30.00
C GLU A 263 88.34 -9.07 31.13
N SER A 264 88.76 -7.97 31.77
CA SER A 264 87.99 -7.33 32.83
C SER A 264 86.64 -6.80 32.30
N GLN A 265 86.65 -6.14 31.14
CA GLN A 265 85.41 -5.65 30.51
C GLN A 265 84.49 -6.80 30.07
N ARG A 266 85.06 -7.92 29.60
CA ARG A 266 84.28 -9.10 29.23
C ARG A 266 83.57 -9.71 30.44
N ARG A 267 84.27 -9.82 31.57
CA ARG A 267 83.68 -10.29 32.84
C ARG A 267 82.58 -9.35 33.34
N GLN A 268 82.76 -8.05 33.21
CA GLN A 268 81.75 -7.07 33.63
C GLN A 268 80.49 -7.13 32.77
N ARG A 269 80.61 -7.29 31.45
CA ARG A 269 79.46 -7.50 30.56
C ARG A 269 78.70 -8.78 30.89
N GLN A 270 79.43 -9.87 31.14
CA GLN A 270 78.82 -11.14 31.48
C GLN A 270 78.03 -11.07 32.81
N GLN A 271 78.54 -10.34 33.81
CA GLN A 271 77.79 -10.09 35.05
C GLN A 271 76.51 -9.28 34.82
N GLN A 272 76.52 -8.29 33.93
CA GLN A 272 75.34 -7.49 33.59
C GLN A 272 74.28 -8.33 32.84
N GLU A 273 74.71 -9.23 31.96
CA GLU A 273 73.83 -10.14 31.24
C GLU A 273 73.16 -11.14 32.20
N ASP A 274 73.94 -11.75 33.10
CA ASP A 274 73.42 -12.67 34.12
C ASP A 274 72.42 -11.98 35.07
N GLU A 275 72.69 -10.74 35.45
CA GLU A 275 71.77 -9.95 36.29
C GLU A 275 70.47 -9.60 35.56
N ALA A 276 70.57 -9.18 34.30
CA ALA A 276 69.39 -8.92 33.47
C ALA A 276 68.54 -10.17 33.23
N GLU A 277 69.18 -11.34 33.07
CA GLU A 277 68.47 -12.61 32.93
C GLU A 277 67.73 -12.98 34.23
N ARG A 278 68.36 -12.79 35.39
CA ARG A 278 67.70 -12.99 36.69
C ARG A 278 66.48 -12.09 36.86
N GLN A 279 66.58 -10.82 36.47
CA GLN A 279 65.44 -9.89 36.54
C GLN A 279 64.29 -10.34 35.63
N ARG A 280 64.59 -10.75 34.40
CA ARG A 280 63.58 -11.30 33.47
C ARG A 280 62.94 -12.59 34.00
N ALA A 281 63.69 -13.45 34.68
CA ALA A 281 63.17 -14.66 35.29
C ALA A 281 62.17 -14.35 36.42
N VAL A 282 62.49 -13.38 37.29
CA VAL A 282 61.59 -12.91 38.35
C VAL A 282 60.31 -12.31 37.76
N GLU A 283 60.43 -11.47 36.74
CA GLU A 283 59.26 -10.87 36.07
C GLU A 283 58.35 -11.94 35.43
N ARG A 284 58.94 -12.94 34.77
CA ARG A 284 58.19 -14.09 34.23
C ARG A 284 57.44 -14.85 35.33
N GLN A 285 58.07 -15.04 36.51
CA GLN A 285 57.42 -15.70 37.64
C GLN A 285 56.26 -14.87 38.19
N GLN A 286 56.40 -13.54 38.29
CA GLN A 286 55.33 -12.65 38.71
C GLN A 286 54.15 -12.67 37.73
N LYS A 287 54.41 -12.61 36.42
CA LYS A 287 53.37 -12.71 35.39
C LYS A 287 52.61 -14.04 35.47
N ARG A 288 53.31 -15.16 35.69
CA ARG A 288 52.67 -16.47 35.91
C ARG A 288 51.73 -16.46 37.11
N ARG A 289 52.20 -15.95 38.26
CA ARG A 289 51.36 -15.84 39.47
C ARG A 289 50.12 -14.96 39.26
N GLN A 290 50.26 -13.85 38.53
CA GLN A 290 49.12 -12.99 38.20
C GLN A 290 48.11 -13.70 37.29
N SER A 291 48.59 -14.41 36.26
CA SER A 291 47.71 -15.19 35.38
C SER A 291 47.01 -16.35 36.10
N GLU A 292 47.68 -17.03 37.02
CA GLU A 292 47.10 -18.08 37.85
C GLU A 292 46.02 -17.51 38.79
N ALA A 293 46.29 -16.36 39.42
CA ALA A 293 45.31 -15.69 40.27
C ALA A 293 44.07 -15.23 39.49
N GLN A 294 44.25 -14.70 38.28
CA GLN A 294 43.13 -14.33 37.41
C GLN A 294 42.31 -15.55 36.98
N SER A 295 42.99 -16.65 36.60
CA SER A 295 42.33 -17.91 36.23
C SER A 295 41.52 -18.49 37.40
N GLN A 296 42.08 -18.49 38.62
CA GLN A 296 41.37 -18.94 39.83
C GLN A 296 40.17 -18.05 40.19
N SER A 297 40.28 -16.74 39.95
CA SER A 297 39.16 -15.82 40.15
C SER A 297 38.03 -16.13 39.17
N GLN A 298 38.34 -16.33 37.89
CA GLN A 298 37.36 -16.65 36.87
C GLN A 298 36.68 -17.99 37.15
N SER A 299 37.43 -19.02 37.57
CA SER A 299 36.85 -20.31 37.93
C SER A 299 35.92 -20.22 39.14
N ARG A 300 36.28 -19.43 40.16
CA ARG A 300 35.40 -19.20 41.34
C ARG A 300 34.09 -18.50 40.94
N SER A 301 34.16 -17.49 40.08
CA SER A 301 32.97 -16.80 39.57
C SER A 301 32.05 -17.73 38.76
N GLN A 302 32.62 -18.63 37.96
CA GLN A 302 31.85 -19.65 37.22
C GLN A 302 31.20 -20.67 38.15
N SER A 303 31.91 -21.15 39.19
CA SER A 303 31.32 -22.07 40.17
C SER A 303 30.22 -21.41 41.00
N GLN A 304 30.35 -20.13 41.36
CA GLN A 304 29.34 -19.39 42.14
C GLN A 304 28.06 -19.10 41.32
N THR A 305 28.19 -18.90 40.01
CA THR A 305 27.04 -18.74 39.11
C THR A 305 26.31 -20.06 38.89
N GLN A 306 27.04 -21.18 38.70
CA GLN A 306 26.43 -22.51 38.63
C GLN A 306 25.72 -22.91 39.93
N SER A 307 26.29 -22.57 41.10
CA SER A 307 25.63 -22.85 42.40
C SER A 307 24.35 -22.03 42.62
N GLN A 308 24.18 -20.87 41.99
CA GLN A 308 22.95 -20.06 42.07
C GLN A 308 21.88 -20.49 41.07
N GLN A 309 22.25 -21.20 40.01
CA GLN A 309 21.31 -21.79 39.04
C GLN A 309 20.83 -23.18 39.44
N ALA A 310 21.36 -23.77 40.52
CA ALA A 310 20.85 -25.02 41.04
C ALA A 310 19.44 -24.80 41.61
N PRO A 311 18.41 -25.51 41.11
CA PRO A 311 17.06 -25.39 41.64
C PRO A 311 17.05 -25.79 43.13
N PRO A 312 16.28 -25.09 43.99
CA PRO A 312 16.24 -25.43 45.41
C PRO A 312 15.77 -26.89 45.56
N PRO A 313 16.38 -27.66 46.47
CA PRO A 313 15.97 -29.04 46.70
C PRO A 313 14.49 -29.04 47.11
N GLN A 314 13.66 -29.71 46.32
CA GLN A 314 12.25 -29.88 46.65
C GLN A 314 12.16 -30.61 47.99
N GLN A 315 11.75 -29.89 49.04
CA GLN A 315 11.40 -30.52 50.30
C GLN A 315 10.18 -31.40 50.05
N GLN A 316 10.39 -32.71 49.98
CA GLN A 316 9.32 -33.69 50.04
C GLN A 316 8.70 -33.59 51.44
N GLN A 317 7.53 -32.96 51.52
CA GLN A 317 6.69 -33.05 52.71
C GLN A 317 6.07 -34.45 52.74
N GLN A 318 6.32 -35.19 53.82
CA GLN A 318 5.61 -36.41 54.21
C GLN A 318 4.63 -36.07 55.34
#